data_AF-A0A927IFM9-F1
#
_entry.id   AF-A0A927IFM9-F1
#
_cell.length_a   1.000
_cell.length_b   1.000
_cell.length_c   1.000
_cell.angle_alpha   90.00
_cell.angle_beta   90.00
_cell.angle_gamma   90.00
#
_symmetry.space_group_name_H-M   'P 1'
#
loop_
_entity.id
_entity.type
_entity.pdbx_description
1 polymer ?
#
loop_
_entity_poly.entity_id
_entity_poly.type
_entity_poly.pdbx_seq_one_letter_code
_entity_poly.pdbx_strand_id
1 'polypeptide(L)'
;MLFEIADFFHADSYFDNEGAQEWSEIAEVLSSTNLQLQPSGQAGLSGQAIFDPKATNRILTEGAAEYGWRKISVPNPLRAFGTDWDAGKNAVLAEWQFSNYPFLWNNIIRSQVVARNEWTLTGMRSHPRALIVVTKSGCLPASQSTLYFEQGRAQMDSVLSALDLDIAIRLVGLTIPKYADSVKASWNTYSARTSRSITSGVERDFFVSWKERRKVGGHIAHIAPFA
;
A
#
# COMPACT_ATOMS: atom_id res chain seq x y z
N MET A 1 9.15 8.21 -0.16
CA MET A 1 9.63 7.08 -0.97
C MET A 1 9.32 7.39 -2.43
N LEU A 2 10.01 6.75 -3.38
CA LEU A 2 9.55 6.77 -4.77
C LEU A 2 8.29 5.90 -4.89
N PHE A 3 7.45 6.16 -5.89
CA PHE A 3 6.32 5.29 -6.20
C PHE A 3 6.00 5.23 -7.68
N GLU A 4 5.41 4.11 -8.08
CA GLU A 4 4.83 3.87 -9.40
C GLU A 4 3.29 3.90 -9.30
N ILE A 5 2.61 4.32 -10.36
CA ILE A 5 1.14 4.43 -10.41
C ILE A 5 0.62 3.58 -11.58
N ALA A 6 -0.53 2.94 -11.38
CA ALA A 6 -1.37 2.40 -12.43
C ALA A 6 -2.83 2.78 -12.15
N ASP A 7 -3.49 3.36 -13.14
CA ASP A 7 -4.87 3.81 -13.04
C ASP A 7 -5.82 2.86 -13.77
N PHE A 8 -6.96 2.58 -13.15
CA PHE A 8 -8.00 1.70 -13.66
C PHE A 8 -9.37 2.38 -13.49
N PHE A 9 -10.30 2.05 -14.39
CA PHE A 9 -11.68 2.55 -14.34
C PHE A 9 -11.75 4.09 -14.23
N HIS A 10 -11.07 4.78 -15.14
CA HIS A 10 -11.04 6.25 -15.25
C HIS A 10 -10.39 7.00 -14.07
N ALA A 11 -9.59 6.32 -13.25
CA ALA A 11 -8.88 6.94 -12.12
C ALA A 11 -7.93 8.06 -12.51
N ASP A 12 -7.29 7.97 -13.69
CA ASP A 12 -6.51 9.06 -14.27
C ASP A 12 -7.36 10.34 -14.36
N SER A 13 -8.49 10.27 -15.07
CA SER A 13 -9.38 11.42 -15.24
C SER A 13 -9.97 11.93 -13.93
N TYR A 14 -10.30 11.04 -12.99
CA TYR A 14 -10.84 11.41 -11.69
C TYR A 14 -9.81 12.17 -10.84
N PHE A 15 -8.60 11.63 -10.72
CA PHE A 15 -7.55 12.20 -9.88
C PHE A 15 -6.78 13.35 -10.55
N ASP A 16 -6.98 13.60 -11.84
CA ASP A 16 -6.51 14.83 -12.50
C ASP A 16 -7.50 16.00 -12.35
N ASN A 17 -8.73 15.72 -11.88
CA ASN A 17 -9.78 16.71 -11.71
C ASN A 17 -10.37 16.67 -10.30
N GLU A 18 -11.49 15.97 -10.12
CA GLU A 18 -12.30 16.00 -8.90
C GLU A 18 -11.57 15.49 -7.66
N GLY A 19 -10.70 14.49 -7.82
CA GLY A 19 -9.90 13.91 -6.76
C GLY A 19 -8.47 14.45 -6.67
N ALA A 20 -8.14 15.52 -7.40
CA ALA A 20 -6.77 16.00 -7.52
C ALA A 20 -6.17 16.42 -6.17
N GLN A 21 -6.98 17.05 -5.30
CA GLN A 21 -6.53 17.41 -3.97
C GLN A 21 -6.23 16.18 -3.12
N GLU A 22 -7.16 15.22 -3.05
CA GLU A 22 -6.98 13.97 -2.30
C GLU A 22 -5.75 13.20 -2.78
N TRP A 23 -5.55 13.13 -4.11
CA TRP A 23 -4.35 12.52 -4.64
C TRP A 23 -3.08 13.27 -4.25
N SER A 24 -3.05 14.60 -4.38
CA SER A 24 -1.87 15.41 -4.03
C SER A 24 -1.45 15.20 -2.57
N GLU A 25 -2.41 15.17 -1.65
CA GLU A 25 -2.16 14.95 -0.22
C GLU A 25 -1.57 13.56 0.04
N ILE A 26 -2.15 12.51 -0.55
CA ILE A 26 -1.60 11.16 -0.40
C ILE A 26 -0.23 11.05 -1.07
N ALA A 27 -0.04 11.62 -2.26
CA ALA A 27 1.25 11.63 -2.94
C ALA A 27 2.34 12.32 -2.12
N GLU A 28 2.00 13.39 -1.39
CA GLU A 28 2.91 14.07 -0.47
C GLU A 28 3.32 13.16 0.71
N VAL A 29 2.35 12.50 1.35
CA VAL A 29 2.61 11.52 2.43
C VAL A 29 3.49 10.36 1.94
N LEU A 30 3.21 9.82 0.75
CA LEU A 30 4.00 8.75 0.17
C LEU A 30 5.43 9.20 -0.16
N SER A 31 5.58 10.43 -0.68
CA SER A 31 6.88 11.01 -1.03
C SER A 31 7.75 11.29 0.19
N SER A 32 7.15 11.76 1.30
CA SER A 32 7.84 12.09 2.55
C SER A 32 8.19 10.86 3.41
N THR A 33 7.57 9.71 3.15
CA THR A 33 7.85 8.47 3.90
C THR A 33 9.26 7.93 3.60
N ASN A 34 10.04 7.58 4.63
CA ASN A 34 11.30 6.84 4.43
C ASN A 34 11.03 5.33 4.36
N LEU A 35 11.89 4.58 3.65
CA LEU A 35 11.80 3.12 3.59
C LEU A 35 11.84 2.54 5.02
N GLN A 36 10.86 1.71 5.34
CA GLN A 36 10.78 1.02 6.64
C GLN A 36 11.17 -0.45 6.46
N LEU A 37 12.13 -0.90 7.28
CA LEU A 37 12.65 -2.26 7.26
C LEU A 37 12.60 -2.88 8.66
N GLN A 38 12.40 -4.20 8.69
CA GLN A 38 12.45 -5.00 9.91
C GLN A 38 13.21 -6.31 9.62
N PRO A 39 13.75 -6.99 10.64
CA PRO A 39 14.32 -8.31 10.45
C PRO A 39 13.22 -9.32 10.10
N SER A 40 13.50 -10.16 9.11
CA SER A 40 12.66 -11.31 8.79
C SER A 40 12.69 -12.30 9.94
N GLY A 41 11.51 -12.82 10.29
CA GLY A 41 11.34 -13.95 11.22
C GLY A 41 11.14 -15.29 10.51
N GLN A 42 11.38 -15.36 9.19
CA GLN A 42 11.19 -16.59 8.41
C GLN A 42 12.36 -17.55 8.65
N ALA A 43 12.05 -18.84 8.89
CA ALA A 43 13.08 -19.88 9.01
C ALA A 43 13.98 -19.91 7.76
N GLY A 44 15.29 -19.91 7.97
CA GLY A 44 16.30 -19.86 6.89
C GLY A 44 16.59 -18.47 6.31
N LEU A 45 15.80 -17.44 6.65
CA LEU A 45 16.04 -16.03 6.26
C LEU A 45 16.04 -15.09 7.47
N SER A 46 16.19 -15.65 8.68
CA SER A 46 16.09 -14.90 9.94
C SER A 46 17.09 -13.75 9.97
N GLY A 47 16.64 -12.57 10.37
CA GLY A 47 17.48 -11.37 10.47
C GLY A 47 17.70 -10.59 9.16
N GLN A 48 17.38 -11.17 7.99
CA GLN A 48 17.47 -10.43 6.72
C GLN A 48 16.49 -9.26 6.69
N ALA A 49 16.89 -8.15 6.05
CA ALA A 49 16.04 -6.99 5.95
C ALA A 49 14.86 -7.26 5.00
N ILE A 50 13.66 -7.03 5.50
CA ILE A 50 12.43 -7.08 4.73
C ILE A 50 11.62 -5.81 4.97
N PHE A 51 10.77 -5.49 4.01
CA PHE A 51 9.77 -4.42 4.12
C PHE A 51 8.97 -4.58 5.41
N ASP A 52 8.84 -3.47 6.13
CA ASP A 52 8.09 -3.39 7.38
C ASP A 52 6.69 -2.80 7.13
N PRO A 53 5.66 -3.66 6.98
CA PRO A 53 4.31 -3.20 6.74
C PRO A 53 3.70 -2.49 7.97
N LYS A 54 4.20 -2.76 9.18
CA LYS A 54 3.61 -2.22 10.41
C LYS A 54 3.99 -0.76 10.59
N ALA A 55 5.30 -0.47 10.51
CA ALA A 55 5.79 0.90 10.58
C ALA A 55 5.29 1.71 9.38
N THR A 56 5.29 1.14 8.18
CA THR A 56 4.78 1.84 6.99
C THR A 56 3.30 2.18 7.15
N ASN A 57 2.43 1.23 7.55
CA ASN A 57 1.02 1.52 7.80
C ASN A 57 0.81 2.63 8.82
N ARG A 58 1.59 2.62 9.91
CA ARG A 58 1.50 3.64 10.94
C ARG A 58 1.85 5.02 10.39
N ILE A 59 2.99 5.16 9.71
CA ILE A 59 3.45 6.43 9.13
C ILE A 59 2.45 6.96 8.09
N LEU A 60 1.95 6.10 7.19
CA LEU A 60 0.95 6.51 6.19
C LEU A 60 -0.36 6.95 6.84
N THR A 61 -0.80 6.25 7.89
CA THR A 61 -2.04 6.60 8.62
C THR A 61 -1.87 7.91 9.37
N GLU A 62 -0.76 8.10 10.09
CA GLU A 62 -0.46 9.33 10.83
C GLU A 62 -0.32 10.51 9.85
N GLY A 63 0.47 10.37 8.78
CA GLY A 63 0.65 11.41 7.78
C GLY A 63 -0.64 11.77 7.05
N ALA A 64 -1.46 10.80 6.63
CA ALA A 64 -2.75 11.09 6.00
C ALA A 64 -3.71 11.80 6.97
N ALA A 65 -3.66 11.49 8.27
CA ALA A 65 -4.48 12.16 9.27
C ALA A 65 -4.16 13.65 9.43
N GLU A 66 -2.93 14.08 9.17
CA GLU A 66 -2.54 15.51 9.15
C GLU A 66 -3.29 16.29 8.07
N TYR A 67 -3.62 15.64 6.95
CA TYR A 67 -4.49 16.18 5.90
C TYR A 67 -5.98 15.96 6.18
N GLY A 68 -6.34 15.45 7.35
CA GLY A 68 -7.73 15.23 7.76
C GLY A 68 -8.36 13.95 7.20
N TRP A 69 -7.56 13.03 6.65
CA TRP A 69 -8.03 11.68 6.34
C TRP A 69 -8.33 10.91 7.63
N ARG A 70 -9.36 10.07 7.59
CA ARG A 70 -9.80 9.33 8.79
C ARG A 70 -10.10 7.89 8.42
N LYS A 71 -9.90 6.99 9.37
CA LYS A 71 -10.40 5.61 9.27
C LYS A 71 -11.91 5.61 9.05
N ILE A 72 -12.39 4.86 8.07
CA ILE A 72 -13.81 4.78 7.72
C ILE A 72 -14.33 3.39 8.05
N SER A 73 -15.41 3.28 8.82
CA SER A 73 -15.98 1.99 9.18
C SER A 73 -16.74 1.34 8.03
N VAL A 74 -16.55 0.04 7.85
CA VAL A 74 -17.34 -0.78 6.91
C VAL A 74 -18.78 -0.89 7.44
N PRO A 75 -19.79 -0.61 6.60
CA PRO A 75 -21.18 -0.65 7.03
C PRO A 75 -21.61 -2.09 7.37
N ASN A 76 -22.61 -2.23 8.25
CA ASN A 76 -23.06 -3.54 8.76
C ASN A 76 -23.31 -4.62 7.69
N PRO A 77 -23.94 -4.32 6.54
CA PRO A 77 -24.15 -5.31 5.48
C PRO A 77 -22.85 -5.90 4.89
N LEU A 78 -21.72 -5.19 5.02
CA LEU A 78 -20.43 -5.57 4.47
C LEU A 78 -19.43 -6.04 5.52
N ARG A 79 -19.83 -6.23 6.79
CA ARG A 79 -18.91 -6.63 7.88
C ARG A 79 -18.14 -7.94 7.62
N ALA A 80 -18.70 -8.84 6.81
CA ALA A 80 -17.99 -10.05 6.40
C ALA A 80 -16.73 -9.77 5.55
N PHE A 81 -16.64 -8.58 4.94
CA PHE A 81 -15.49 -8.13 4.16
C PHE A 81 -14.47 -7.33 4.99
N GLY A 82 -14.76 -7.01 6.26
CA GLY A 82 -13.84 -6.30 7.14
C GLY A 82 -14.52 -5.31 8.07
N THR A 83 -13.72 -4.60 8.86
CA THR A 83 -14.20 -3.64 9.87
C THR A 83 -14.11 -2.19 9.40
N ASP A 84 -13.09 -1.87 8.61
CA ASP A 84 -12.78 -0.51 8.20
C ASP A 84 -11.93 -0.48 6.93
N TRP A 85 -11.94 0.69 6.27
CA TRP A 85 -10.90 1.15 5.37
C TRP A 85 -9.86 1.94 6.17
N ASP A 86 -8.59 1.82 5.77
CA ASP A 86 -7.48 2.46 6.48
C ASP A 86 -7.65 3.99 6.55
N ALA A 87 -8.11 4.60 5.46
CA ALA A 87 -8.36 6.02 5.38
C ALA A 87 -9.48 6.37 4.39
N GLY A 88 -10.13 7.51 4.59
CA GLY A 88 -11.07 8.11 3.66
C GLY A 88 -11.28 9.60 3.92
N LYS A 89 -11.57 10.32 2.84
CA LYS A 89 -11.80 11.76 2.83
C LYS A 89 -12.68 12.12 1.63
N ASN A 90 -13.66 13.00 1.85
CA ASN A 90 -14.62 13.43 0.81
C ASN A 90 -15.28 12.24 0.10
N ALA A 91 -14.90 11.96 -1.16
CA ALA A 91 -15.40 10.84 -1.98
C ALA A 91 -14.34 9.75 -2.24
N VAL A 92 -13.19 9.82 -1.57
CA VAL A 92 -12.04 8.95 -1.83
C VAL A 92 -11.76 8.08 -0.60
N LEU A 93 -11.60 6.78 -0.85
CA LEU A 93 -11.10 5.81 0.11
C LEU A 93 -9.62 5.50 -0.17
N ALA A 94 -8.88 5.09 0.85
CA ALA A 94 -7.51 4.66 0.73
C ALA A 94 -7.22 3.42 1.58
N GLU A 95 -6.39 2.53 1.02
CA GLU A 95 -6.02 1.23 1.57
C GLU A 95 -4.50 1.05 1.54
N TRP A 96 -3.90 0.79 2.69
CA TRP A 96 -2.49 0.47 2.83
C TRP A 96 -2.30 -1.05 2.78
N GLN A 97 -2.40 -1.61 1.57
CA GLN A 97 -2.51 -3.04 1.36
C GLN A 97 -1.14 -3.76 1.34
N PHE A 98 -0.65 -4.08 2.54
CA PHE A 98 0.56 -4.90 2.73
C PHE A 98 0.30 -6.27 3.38
N SER A 99 -0.96 -6.73 3.36
CA SER A 99 -1.34 -8.10 3.73
C SER A 99 -1.22 -9.04 2.52
N ASN A 100 -1.79 -10.24 2.63
CA ASN A 100 -1.73 -11.22 1.55
C ASN A 100 -2.51 -10.79 0.29
N TYR A 101 -2.08 -11.28 -0.87
CA TYR A 101 -2.59 -10.84 -2.18
C TYR A 101 -4.13 -10.91 -2.39
N PRO A 102 -4.90 -11.84 -1.79
CA PRO A 102 -6.37 -11.83 -1.94
C PRO A 102 -7.06 -10.59 -1.38
N PHE A 103 -6.43 -9.86 -0.44
CA PHE A 103 -7.03 -8.64 0.11
C PHE A 103 -7.16 -7.52 -0.93
N LEU A 104 -6.44 -7.57 -2.06
CA LEU A 104 -6.68 -6.64 -3.17
C LEU A 104 -8.15 -6.68 -3.61
N TRP A 105 -8.65 -7.88 -3.92
CA TRP A 105 -10.03 -8.06 -4.38
C TRP A 105 -11.05 -7.82 -3.28
N ASN A 106 -10.74 -8.17 -2.03
CA ASN A 106 -11.59 -7.81 -0.90
C ASN A 106 -11.80 -6.28 -0.84
N ASN A 107 -10.71 -5.52 -0.91
CA ASN A 107 -10.73 -4.05 -0.85
C ASN A 107 -11.50 -3.44 -2.03
N ILE A 108 -11.32 -3.97 -3.23
CA ILE A 108 -12.02 -3.49 -4.43
C ILE A 108 -13.51 -3.79 -4.35
N ILE A 109 -13.88 -5.04 -4.08
CA ILE A 109 -15.29 -5.48 -4.09
C ILE A 109 -16.09 -4.70 -3.04
N ARG A 110 -15.58 -4.57 -1.80
CA ARG A 110 -16.32 -3.85 -0.76
C ARG A 110 -16.47 -2.36 -1.09
N SER A 111 -15.48 -1.75 -1.74
CA SER A 111 -15.55 -0.34 -2.14
C SER A 111 -16.51 -0.13 -3.32
N GLN A 112 -16.49 -1.04 -4.30
CA GLN A 112 -17.43 -1.05 -5.41
C GLN A 112 -18.88 -1.18 -4.95
N VAL A 113 -19.16 -2.05 -3.97
CA VAL A 113 -20.54 -2.20 -3.46
C VAL A 113 -21.03 -0.90 -2.84
N VAL A 114 -20.20 -0.20 -2.08
CA VAL A 114 -20.58 1.10 -1.51
C VAL A 114 -20.80 2.15 -2.60
N ALA A 115 -19.89 2.24 -3.58
CA ALA A 115 -20.00 3.16 -4.71
C ALA A 115 -21.29 2.94 -5.51
N ARG A 116 -21.54 1.70 -5.92
CA ARG A 116 -22.71 1.33 -6.75
C ARG A 116 -24.06 1.52 -6.04
N ASN A 117 -24.07 1.45 -4.71
CA ASN A 117 -25.28 1.73 -3.94
C ASN A 117 -25.37 3.19 -3.47
N GLU A 118 -24.41 4.04 -3.87
CA GLU A 118 -24.32 5.45 -3.48
C GLU A 118 -24.38 5.67 -1.95
N TRP A 119 -23.85 4.72 -1.19
CA TRP A 119 -23.85 4.79 0.26
C TRP A 119 -22.84 5.83 0.74
N THR A 120 -23.34 6.89 1.39
CA THR A 120 -22.48 7.83 2.09
C THR A 120 -22.03 7.22 3.41
N LEU A 121 -20.73 7.00 3.54
CA LEU A 121 -20.13 6.40 4.74
C LEU A 121 -19.97 7.44 5.85
N THR A 122 -20.13 7.02 7.10
CA THR A 122 -19.90 7.90 8.26
C THR A 122 -18.48 8.46 8.24
N GLY A 123 -18.37 9.79 8.27
CA GLY A 123 -17.08 10.50 8.22
C GLY A 123 -16.66 10.95 6.81
N MET A 124 -17.43 10.62 5.76
CA MET A 124 -17.23 11.07 4.39
C MET A 124 -18.25 12.15 4.00
N ARG A 125 -17.91 12.97 2.98
CA ARG A 125 -18.82 14.03 2.50
C ARG A 125 -19.81 13.54 1.45
N SER A 126 -19.47 12.47 0.73
CA SER A 126 -20.31 11.82 -0.27
C SER A 126 -20.04 10.32 -0.27
N HIS A 127 -20.77 9.58 -1.11
CA HIS A 127 -20.43 8.19 -1.38
C HIS A 127 -19.03 8.10 -2.04
N PRO A 128 -18.29 7.00 -1.81
CA PRO A 128 -17.02 6.77 -2.47
C PRO A 128 -17.18 6.70 -3.98
N ARG A 129 -16.31 7.40 -4.69
CA ARG A 129 -16.20 7.38 -6.17
C ARG A 129 -14.81 6.96 -6.62
N ALA A 130 -13.83 6.99 -5.72
CA ALA A 130 -12.50 6.49 -5.98
C ALA A 130 -11.87 5.75 -4.81
N LEU A 131 -10.93 4.87 -5.13
CA LEU A 131 -10.12 4.08 -4.20
C LEU A 131 -8.65 4.23 -4.58
N ILE A 132 -7.82 4.63 -3.61
CA ILE A 132 -6.36 4.56 -3.70
C ILE A 132 -5.90 3.29 -2.99
N VAL A 133 -5.21 2.40 -3.70
CA VAL A 133 -4.61 1.19 -3.09
C VAL A 133 -3.10 1.35 -3.10
N VAL A 134 -2.50 1.53 -1.93
CA VAL A 134 -1.04 1.58 -1.79
C VAL A 134 -0.52 0.19 -1.47
N THR A 135 0.47 -0.22 -2.26
CA THR A 135 1.17 -1.49 -2.13
C THR A 135 2.67 -1.23 -2.12
N LYS A 136 3.46 -2.24 -1.77
CA LYS A 136 4.91 -2.20 -2.01
C LYS A 136 5.21 -2.65 -3.44
N SER A 137 6.29 -2.19 -4.05
CA SER A 137 6.82 -2.81 -5.26
C SER A 137 7.29 -4.24 -4.98
N GLY A 138 7.29 -5.06 -6.03
CA GLY A 138 7.84 -6.40 -6.07
C GLY A 138 9.35 -6.39 -5.87
N CYS A 139 10.04 -5.28 -6.14
CA CYS A 139 11.47 -5.21 -5.88
C CYS A 139 11.81 -5.34 -4.38
N LEU A 140 10.90 -4.94 -3.48
CA LEU A 140 11.16 -4.96 -2.05
C LEU A 140 10.99 -6.38 -1.46
N PRO A 141 12.02 -6.90 -0.77
CA PRO A 141 11.92 -8.18 -0.07
C PRO A 141 10.88 -8.06 1.05
N ALA A 142 10.05 -9.07 1.25
CA ALA A 142 8.92 -9.00 2.18
C ALA A 142 8.52 -10.39 2.69
N SER A 143 7.59 -10.41 3.63
CA SER A 143 6.92 -11.65 4.05
C SER A 143 6.26 -12.35 2.86
N GLN A 144 6.20 -13.68 2.92
CA GLN A 144 5.60 -14.50 1.87
C GLN A 144 4.14 -14.09 1.62
N SER A 145 3.74 -14.15 0.35
CA SER A 145 2.39 -13.87 -0.12
C SER A 145 1.88 -12.45 0.11
N THR A 146 2.67 -11.54 0.67
CA THR A 146 2.32 -10.10 0.74
C THR A 146 2.11 -9.55 -0.67
N LEU A 147 1.01 -8.83 -0.86
CA LEU A 147 0.68 -8.16 -2.12
C LEU A 147 1.83 -7.24 -2.56
N TYR A 148 2.06 -7.18 -3.86
CA TYR A 148 2.96 -6.20 -4.45
C TYR A 148 2.38 -5.61 -5.73
N PHE A 149 2.84 -4.40 -6.06
CA PHE A 149 2.32 -3.56 -7.14
C PHE A 149 2.17 -4.30 -8.47
N GLU A 150 3.21 -4.96 -8.95
CA GLU A 150 3.23 -5.65 -10.24
C GLU A 150 2.24 -6.82 -10.26
N GLN A 151 2.07 -7.51 -9.13
CA GLN A 151 1.03 -8.54 -9.00
C GLN A 151 -0.38 -7.94 -8.98
N GLY A 152 -0.58 -6.83 -8.27
CA GLY A 152 -1.88 -6.16 -8.24
C GLY A 152 -2.27 -5.62 -9.61
N ARG A 153 -1.33 -4.96 -10.29
CA ARG A 153 -1.47 -4.47 -11.65
C ARG A 153 -1.82 -5.61 -12.61
N ALA A 154 -1.05 -6.69 -12.61
CA ALA A 154 -1.33 -7.83 -13.51
C ALA A 154 -2.72 -8.44 -13.26
N GLN A 155 -3.18 -8.51 -12.01
CA GLN A 155 -4.53 -8.98 -11.68
C GLN A 155 -5.61 -8.02 -12.23
N MET A 156 -5.43 -6.72 -12.07
CA MET A 156 -6.35 -5.70 -12.58
C MET A 156 -6.39 -5.68 -14.11
N ASP A 157 -5.22 -5.67 -14.76
CA ASP A 157 -5.08 -5.74 -16.22
C ASP A 157 -5.82 -6.96 -16.81
N SER A 158 -5.75 -8.11 -16.11
CA SER A 158 -6.37 -9.36 -16.57
C SER A 158 -7.89 -9.34 -16.56
N VAL A 159 -8.51 -8.46 -15.77
CA VAL A 159 -9.98 -8.41 -15.61
C VAL A 159 -10.59 -7.10 -16.05
N LEU A 160 -9.78 -6.12 -16.47
CA LEU A 160 -10.22 -4.78 -16.83
C LEU A 160 -11.30 -4.79 -17.92
N SER A 161 -11.21 -5.70 -18.89
CA SER A 161 -12.21 -5.84 -19.95
C SER A 161 -13.46 -6.63 -19.56
N ALA A 162 -13.42 -7.34 -18.43
CA ALA A 162 -14.49 -8.24 -17.99
C ALA A 162 -15.28 -7.69 -16.79
N LEU A 163 -14.75 -6.69 -16.08
CA LEU A 163 -15.40 -6.05 -14.95
C LEU A 163 -15.96 -4.69 -15.37
N ASP A 164 -17.15 -4.40 -14.84
CA ASP A 164 -17.81 -3.10 -14.93
C ASP A 164 -17.86 -2.52 -13.50
N LEU A 165 -16.83 -1.74 -13.15
CA LEU A 165 -16.70 -1.09 -11.84
C LEU A 165 -16.98 0.40 -11.98
N ASP A 166 -17.82 0.91 -11.09
CA ASP A 166 -18.18 2.34 -11.00
C ASP A 166 -17.13 3.13 -10.22
N ILE A 167 -16.37 2.44 -9.37
CA ILE A 167 -15.32 3.07 -8.55
C ILE A 167 -14.02 3.22 -9.36
N ALA A 168 -13.49 4.43 -9.39
CA ALA A 168 -12.20 4.72 -9.98
C ALA A 168 -11.07 4.18 -9.07
N ILE A 169 -10.08 3.47 -9.60
CA ILE A 169 -9.03 2.83 -8.79
C ILE A 169 -7.64 3.28 -9.22
N ARG A 170 -6.93 3.95 -8.30
CA ARG A 170 -5.50 4.27 -8.43
C ARG A 170 -4.67 3.29 -7.61
N LEU A 171 -3.93 2.42 -8.28
CA LEU A 171 -2.98 1.50 -7.66
C LEU A 171 -1.61 2.17 -7.57
N VAL A 172 -1.00 2.12 -6.39
CA VAL A 172 0.30 2.75 -6.12
C VAL A 172 1.29 1.72 -5.59
N GLY A 173 2.52 1.76 -6.07
CA GLY A 173 3.61 0.87 -5.66
C GLY A 173 4.76 1.64 -5.04
N LEU A 174 4.92 1.57 -3.71
CA LEU A 174 6.07 2.14 -3.00
C LEU A 174 7.36 1.42 -3.39
N THR A 175 8.36 2.18 -3.82
CA THR A 175 9.60 1.63 -4.38
C THR A 175 10.84 2.41 -3.96
N ILE A 176 11.99 1.87 -4.34
CA ILE A 176 13.32 2.47 -4.20
C ILE A 176 13.91 2.74 -5.59
N PRO A 177 14.93 3.61 -5.73
CA PRO A 177 15.55 3.83 -7.02
C PRO A 177 16.04 2.52 -7.64
N LYS A 178 15.67 2.27 -8.90
CA LYS A 178 16.04 1.04 -9.62
C LYS A 178 17.57 0.98 -9.73
N TYR A 179 18.14 -0.17 -9.40
CA TYR A 179 19.59 -0.40 -9.41
C TYR A 179 20.39 0.48 -8.46
N ALA A 180 19.78 1.02 -7.40
CA ALA A 180 20.54 1.63 -6.33
C ALA A 180 21.49 0.61 -5.68
N ASP A 181 22.72 1.02 -5.39
CA ASP A 181 23.69 0.21 -4.65
C ASP A 181 23.51 0.33 -3.13
N SER A 182 22.84 1.40 -2.69
CA SER A 182 22.50 1.64 -1.29
C SER A 182 21.19 2.39 -1.12
N VAL A 183 20.55 2.22 0.05
CA VAL A 183 19.36 2.97 0.46
C VAL A 183 19.46 3.33 1.94
N LYS A 184 18.93 4.50 2.29
CA LYS A 184 18.71 4.89 3.69
C LYS A 184 17.33 4.41 4.14
N ALA A 185 17.25 3.77 5.31
CA ALA A 185 15.99 3.23 5.81
C ALA A 185 15.93 3.23 7.34
N SER A 186 14.72 3.29 7.88
CA SER A 186 14.47 3.04 9.29
C SER A 186 14.48 1.54 9.54
N TRP A 187 15.31 1.10 10.49
CA TRP A 187 15.34 -0.28 10.96
C TRP A 187 14.56 -0.42 12.25
N ASN A 188 13.46 -1.16 12.19
CA ASN A 188 12.56 -1.37 13.31
C ASN A 188 12.70 -2.81 13.84
N THR A 189 12.79 -2.91 15.16
CA THR A 189 12.67 -4.18 15.88
C THR A 189 11.45 -4.16 16.77
N TYR A 190 10.92 -5.35 17.03
CA TYR A 190 9.68 -5.54 17.77
C TYR A 190 9.87 -6.58 18.86
N SER A 191 9.13 -6.44 19.95
CA SER A 191 9.14 -7.41 21.06
C SER A 191 8.67 -8.81 20.65
N ALA A 192 7.84 -8.92 19.61
CA ALA A 192 7.34 -10.17 19.07
C ALA A 192 6.97 -10.03 17.59
N ARG A 193 6.86 -11.16 16.87
CA ARG A 193 6.53 -11.19 15.44
C ARG A 193 5.23 -10.45 15.08
N THR A 194 4.20 -10.56 15.92
CA THR A 194 2.90 -9.90 15.72
C THR A 194 2.79 -8.54 16.39
N SER A 195 3.78 -8.15 17.20
CA SER A 195 3.79 -6.86 17.91
C SER A 195 3.85 -5.69 16.94
N ARG A 196 3.09 -4.63 17.25
CA ARG A 196 3.13 -3.34 16.54
C ARG A 196 3.95 -2.28 17.28
N SER A 197 4.38 -2.57 18.51
CA SER A 197 5.18 -1.65 19.32
C SER A 197 6.67 -1.81 18.98
N ILE A 198 7.25 -0.75 18.42
CA ILE A 198 8.68 -0.71 18.08
C ILE A 198 9.49 -0.66 19.37
N THR A 199 10.41 -1.60 19.56
CA THR A 199 11.34 -1.64 20.70
C THR A 199 12.62 -0.86 20.43
N SER A 200 13.04 -0.78 19.17
CA SER A 200 14.13 0.07 18.70
C SER A 200 13.88 0.43 17.25
N GLY A 201 14.02 1.72 16.93
CA GLY A 201 13.95 2.28 15.58
C GLY A 201 15.19 3.14 15.35
N VAL A 202 16.03 2.77 14.38
CA VAL A 202 17.26 3.50 14.05
C VAL A 202 17.33 3.70 12.55
N GLU A 203 17.58 4.92 12.10
CA GLU A 203 17.86 5.20 10.70
C GLU A 203 19.31 4.81 10.37
N ARG A 204 19.50 4.07 9.28
CA ARG A 204 20.83 3.65 8.81
C ARG A 204 20.83 3.36 7.33
N ASP A 205 22.05 3.29 6.78
CA ASP A 205 22.26 2.89 5.40
C ASP A 205 22.23 1.36 5.26
N PHE A 206 21.81 0.89 4.09
CA PHE A 206 21.77 -0.51 3.70
C PHE A 206 22.38 -0.69 2.30
N PHE A 207 23.16 -1.74 2.13
CA PHE A 207 23.59 -2.21 0.81
C PHE A 207 22.42 -2.87 0.09
N VAL A 208 22.33 -2.62 -1.21
CA VAL A 208 21.33 -3.21 -2.08
C VAL A 208 22.03 -3.96 -3.20
N SER A 209 21.71 -5.24 -3.35
CA SER A 209 22.08 -6.03 -4.51
C SER A 209 20.84 -6.52 -5.24
N TRP A 210 20.94 -6.72 -6.55
CA TRP A 210 19.79 -7.00 -7.41
C TRP A 210 19.88 -8.39 -8.01
N LYS A 211 18.73 -9.07 -8.08
CA LYS A 211 18.60 -10.39 -8.71
C LYS A 211 17.38 -10.42 -9.62
N GLU A 212 17.48 -11.09 -10.77
CA GLU A 212 16.34 -11.29 -11.65
C GLU A 212 15.24 -12.15 -11.00
N ARG A 213 13.98 -11.73 -11.21
CA ARG A 213 12.78 -12.47 -10.80
C ARG A 213 12.32 -13.40 -11.93
N ARG A 214 12.42 -14.71 -11.67
CA ARG A 214 12.06 -15.75 -12.66
C ARG A 214 10.57 -15.88 -12.97
N LYS A 215 9.64 -15.56 -12.05
CA LYS A 215 8.21 -15.89 -12.20
C LYS A 215 7.33 -14.80 -12.83
N VAL A 216 7.69 -13.53 -12.65
CA VAL A 216 6.89 -12.37 -13.09
C VAL A 216 7.72 -11.33 -13.84
N GLY A 217 8.97 -11.67 -14.19
CA GLY A 217 9.95 -10.72 -14.72
C GLY A 217 10.38 -9.66 -13.69
N GLY A 218 11.35 -8.84 -14.08
CA GLY A 218 11.88 -7.74 -13.27
C GLY A 218 12.99 -8.16 -12.29
N HIS A 219 13.27 -7.30 -11.31
CA HIS A 219 14.35 -7.48 -10.35
C HIS A 219 13.82 -7.46 -8.91
N ILE A 220 14.46 -8.22 -8.03
CA ILE A 220 14.26 -8.17 -6.58
C ILE A 220 15.53 -7.66 -5.91
N ALA A 221 15.36 -6.73 -4.99
CA ALA A 221 16.41 -6.23 -4.13
C ALA A 221 16.67 -7.21 -2.99
N HIS A 222 17.94 -7.50 -2.75
CA HIS A 222 18.43 -8.05 -1.51
C HIS A 222 19.04 -6.89 -0.71
N ILE A 223 18.52 -6.65 0.48
CA ILE A 223 18.87 -5.50 1.31
C ILE A 223 19.60 -6.01 2.56
N ALA A 224 20.80 -5.51 2.81
CA ALA A 224 21.63 -5.90 3.95
C ALA A 224 22.14 -4.67 4.69
N PRO A 225 22.19 -4.67 6.03
CA PRO A 225 22.80 -3.57 6.77
C PRO A 225 24.28 -3.42 6.38
N PHE A 226 24.80 -2.19 6.38
CA PHE A 226 26.25 -1.99 6.33
C PHE A 226 26.87 -2.68 7.55
N ALA A 227 27.96 -3.41 7.32
CA ALA A 227 28.73 -4.10 8.35
C ALA A 227 29.47 -3.11 9.25
#